data_AF-A0A0P1KQX0-F1
#
_entry.id   AF-A0A0P1KQX0-F1
#
_cell.length_a   1.000
_cell.length_b   1.000
_cell.length_c   1.000
_cell.angle_alpha   90.00
_cell.angle_beta   90.00
_cell.angle_gamma   90.00
#
_symmetry.space_group_name_H-M   'P 1'
#
loop_
_entity.id
_entity.type
_entity.pdbx_description
1 polymer ?
#
loop_
_entity_poly.entity_id
_entity_poly.type
_entity_poly.pdbx_seq_one_letter_code
_entity_poly.pdbx_strand_id
1 'polypeptide(L)' 'MAFSTIYNIFFKRNSIFVGTVFASSFVFQAAFDSAVTSWYEQHNKGKLWKDVKAKLAEGGDEEEDDDDE' A
#
# COMPACT_ATOMS: atom_id res chain seq x y z
N MET A 1 -9.11 24.15 -20.87
CA MET A 1 -7.70 24.59 -20.76
C MET A 1 -6.80 23.44 -20.29
N ALA A 2 -6.86 22.97 -19.04
CA ALA A 2 -5.92 21.95 -18.52
C ALA A 2 -5.99 20.58 -19.23
N PHE A 3 -7.19 20.06 -19.51
CA PHE A 3 -7.37 18.80 -20.24
C PHE A 3 -6.72 18.82 -21.63
N SER A 4 -6.92 19.90 -22.40
CA SER A 4 -6.29 20.08 -23.71
C SER A 4 -4.77 20.16 -23.62
N THR A 5 -4.22 20.78 -22.57
CA THR A 5 -2.77 20.84 -22.33
C THR A 5 -2.19 19.46 -22.06
N ILE A 6 -2.80 18.68 -21.15
CA ILE A 6 -2.37 17.31 -20.83
C ILE A 6 -2.42 16.42 -22.09
N TYR A 7 -3.52 16.49 -22.85
CA TYR A 7 -3.67 15.73 -24.08
C TYR A 7 -2.59 16.07 -25.11
N ASN A 8 -2.34 17.37 -25.35
CA ASN A 8 -1.36 17.81 -26.34
C ASN A 8 0.08 17.44 -25.97
N ILE A 9 0.41 17.40 -24.68
CA ILE A 9 1.76 17.08 -24.19
C ILE A 9 2.01 15.57 -24.21
N PHE A 10 1.10 14.78 -23.66
CA PHE A 10 1.36 13.37 -23.36
C PHE A 10 0.70 12.39 -24.34
N PHE A 11 -0.44 12.75 -24.93
CA PHE A 11 -1.30 11.79 -25.62
C PHE A 11 -1.42 12.01 -27.13
N LYS A 12 -1.12 13.22 -27.64
CA LYS A 12 -1.27 13.55 -29.07
C LYS A 12 -0.19 12.95 -29.98
N ARG A 13 1.03 12.73 -29.49
CA ARG A 13 2.15 12.18 -30.27
C ARG A 13 2.44 10.73 -29.85
N ASN A 14 2.30 9.77 -30.77
CA ASN A 14 2.52 8.34 -30.50
C ASN A 14 3.88 8.04 -29.86
N SER A 15 4.95 8.72 -30.28
CA SER A 15 6.30 8.51 -29.71
C SER A 15 6.40 8.93 -28.24
N ILE A 16 5.61 9.91 -27.81
CA ILE A 16 5.56 10.37 -26.40
C ILE A 16 4.55 9.56 -25.60
N PHE A 17 3.45 9.16 -26.25
CA PHE A 17 2.37 8.39 -25.62
C PHE A 17 2.88 7.11 -24.96
N VAL A 18 3.58 6.25 -25.72
CA VAL A 18 4.07 4.96 -25.19
C VAL A 18 5.06 5.16 -24.04
N GLY A 19 5.97 6.12 -24.18
CA GLY A 19 6.92 6.47 -23.11
C GLY A 19 6.22 6.99 -21.86
N THR A 20 5.16 7.78 -22.02
CA THR A 20 4.36 8.28 -20.90
C THR A 20 3.64 7.14 -20.18
N VAL A 21 3.04 6.21 -20.92
CA VAL A 21 2.39 5.03 -20.35
C VAL A 21 3.40 4.23 -19.53
N PHE A 22 4.56 3.88 -20.09
CA PHE A 22 5.57 3.11 -19.35
C PHE A 22 6.09 3.84 -18.12
N ALA A 23 6.44 5.11 -18.22
CA ALA A 23 6.89 5.90 -17.08
C ALA A 23 5.81 5.96 -15.98
N SER A 24 4.55 6.18 -16.37
CA SER A 24 3.42 6.20 -15.44
C SER A 24 3.19 4.84 -14.79
N SER A 25 3.38 3.73 -15.51
CA SER A 25 3.21 2.38 -14.97
C SER A 25 4.19 2.07 -13.84
N PHE A 26 5.44 2.48 -13.94
CA PHE A 26 6.42 2.26 -12.86
C PHE A 26 6.05 3.02 -11.58
N VAL A 27 5.63 4.27 -11.72
CA VAL A 27 5.20 5.08 -10.57
C VAL A 27 3.88 4.55 -10.00
N PHE A 28 2.93 4.24 -10.89
CA PHE A 28 1.62 3.73 -10.52
C PHE A 28 1.72 2.40 -9.77
N GLN A 29 2.55 1.46 -10.24
CA GLN A 29 2.70 0.15 -9.60
C GLN A 29 3.12 0.28 -8.13
N ALA A 30 4.17 1.05 -7.83
CA ALA A 30 4.66 1.23 -6.47
C ALA A 30 3.63 1.94 -5.57
N ALA A 31 3.01 3.01 -6.08
CA ALA A 31 2.01 3.76 -5.33
C ALA A 31 0.74 2.94 -5.07
N PHE A 32 0.28 2.20 -6.07
CA PHE A 32 -0.93 1.39 -5.99
C PHE A 32 -0.75 0.19 -5.06
N ASP A 33 0.37 -0.52 -5.17
CA ASP A 33 0.70 -1.65 -4.29
C ASP A 33 0.71 -1.22 -2.82
N SER A 34 1.39 -0.12 -2.50
CA SER A 34 1.44 0.41 -1.14
C SER A 34 0.05 0.85 -0.66
N ALA A 35 -0.70 1.60 -1.47
CA ALA A 35 -2.01 2.11 -1.10
C ALA A 35 -3.02 0.98 -0.83
N VAL A 36 -3.07 -0.02 -1.73
CA VAL A 36 -3.99 -1.15 -1.60
C VAL A 36 -3.59 -2.04 -0.44
N THR A 37 -2.29 -2.28 -0.24
CA THR A 37 -1.80 -3.03 0.92
C THR A 37 -2.18 -2.34 2.22
N SER A 38 -1.92 -1.04 2.37
CA SER A 38 -2.31 -0.28 3.56
C SER A 38 -3.82 -0.32 3.81
N TRP A 39 -4.62 -0.17 2.76
CA TRP A 39 -6.07 -0.30 2.88
C TRP A 39 -6.49 -1.69 3.32
N TYR A 40 -5.93 -2.74 2.71
CA TYR A 40 -6.25 -4.13 3.02
C TYR A 40 -5.90 -4.49 4.46
N GLU A 41 -4.72 -4.09 4.92
CA GLU A 41 -4.26 -4.33 6.29
C GLU A 41 -5.14 -3.59 7.30
N GLN A 42 -5.46 -2.32 7.04
CA GLN A 42 -6.35 -1.55 7.89
C GLN A 42 -7.76 -2.15 7.94
N HIS A 43 -8.28 -2.61 6.80
CA HIS A 43 -9.60 -3.24 6.72
C HIS A 43 -9.67 -4.57 7.46
N ASN A 44 -8.57 -5.32 7.49
CA ASN A 44 -8.52 -6.63 8.15
C ASN A 44 -7.85 -6.59 9.53
N LYS A 45 -7.58 -5.40 10.08
CA LYS A 45 -6.87 -5.22 11.36
C LYS A 45 -7.40 -6.15 12.45
N GLY A 46 -6.48 -6.84 13.13
CA GLY A 46 -6.77 -7.82 14.18
C GLY A 46 -7.01 -9.24 13.67
N LYS A 47 -7.15 -9.43 12.35
CA LYS A 47 -7.28 -10.76 11.71
C LYS A 47 -5.99 -11.21 11.03
N LEU A 48 -5.08 -10.30 10.70
CA LEU A 48 -3.82 -10.67 10.04
C LEU A 48 -2.92 -11.40 11.03
N TRP A 49 -2.13 -12.35 10.52
CA TRP A 49 -1.17 -13.07 11.35
C TRP A 49 -0.23 -12.14 12.11
N LYS A 50 0.22 -11.03 11.49
CA LYS A 50 1.06 -10.03 12.17
C LYS A 50 0.39 -9.42 13.41
N ASP A 51 -0.93 -9.22 13.37
CA ASP A 51 -1.70 -8.65 14.48
C ASP A 51 -1.96 -9.71 15.56
N VAL A 52 -2.26 -10.95 15.14
CA VAL A 52 -2.46 -12.08 16.06
C VAL A 52 -1.16 -12.42 16.79
N LYS A 53 -0.03 -12.48 16.05
CA LYS A 53 1.28 -12.75 16.61
C LYS A 53 1.70 -11.67 17.61
N ALA A 54 1.44 -10.39 17.33
CA ALA A 54 1.73 -9.31 18.28
C ALA A 54 1.01 -9.53 19.62
N LYS A 55 -0.29 -9.86 19.58
CA LYS A 55 -1.06 -10.18 20.78
C LYS A 55 -0.56 -11.42 21.53
N LEU A 56 -0.12 -12.46 20.82
CA LEU A 56 0.42 -13.67 21.43
C LEU A 56 1.78 -13.44 22.09
N ALA A 57 2.61 -12.55 21.52
CA ALA A 57 3.87 -12.17 22.14
C ALA A 57 3.64 -11.33 23.40
N GLU A 58 2.67 -10.41 23.37
CA GLU A 58 2.27 -9.62 24.55
C GLU A 58 1.65 -10.50 25.66
N GLY A 59 0.77 -11.45 25.30
CA GLY A 59 0.16 -12.38 26.27
C GLY A 59 1.13 -13.44 26.84
N GLY A 60 2.30 -13.62 26.24
CA GLY A 60 3.37 -14.45 26.81
C GLY A 60 4.15 -13.75 27.93
N ASP A 61 4.15 -12.41 27.93
CA ASP A 61 4.76 -11.59 28.99
C ASP A 61 3.77 -11.34 30.15
N GLU A 62 2.45 -11.33 29.89
CA GLU A 62 1.41 -11.15 30.94
C GLU A 62 1.16 -12.41 31.79
N GLU A 63 1.54 -13.62 31.33
CA GLU A 63 1.40 -14.86 32.11
C GLU A 63 2.58 -15.14 33.08
N GLU A 64 3.64 -14.31 33.11
CA GLU A 64 4.77 -14.46 34.06
C GLU A 64 4.62 -13.62 35.35
N ASP A 65 3.64 -12.72 35.47
CA ASP A 65 3.50 -11.81 36.62
C ASP A 65 2.47 -12.26 37.70
N ASP A 66 1.73 -13.36 37.49
CA ASP A 66 0.64 -13.82 38.40
C ASP A 66 0.99 -15.06 39.27
N ASP A 67 2.24 -15.57 39.23
CA ASP A 67 2.68 -16.77 39.98
C ASP A 67 3.56 -16.48 41.23
N ASP A 68 3.71 -15.21 41.64
CA ASP A 68 4.45 -14.79 42.86
C ASP A 68 3.50 -14.20 43.95
N GLU A 69 2.56 -14.99 44.49
CA GLU A 69 1.93 -14.78 45.82
C GLU A 69 1.80 -16.07 46.65
#